data_AF-A0A7V5F1Q7-F1
#
_entry.id   AF-A0A7V5F1Q7-F1
#
_cell.length_a   1.000
_cell.length_b   1.000
_cell.length_c   1.000
_cell.angle_alpha   90.00
_cell.angle_beta   90.00
_cell.angle_gamma   90.00
#
_symmetry.space_group_name_H-M   'P 1'
#
loop_
_entity.id
_entity.type
_entity.pdbx_description
1 polymer ?
#
loop_
_entity_poly.entity_id
_entity_poly.type
_entity_poly.pdbx_seq_one_letter_code
_entity_poly.pdbx_strand_id
1 'polypeptide(L)'
;VETNLTETLDDRELTVSELEQVRAEIQGMDPAIIELENKISVEQDAAARTKLETELADLNARYNALVQEEQVKLARSQTLERYIEKGKTWVDSLQNQAATQMVLINKLQTDTKQRVVLYDALSKSLKTAQQQDVAHRINEIGVETDKEAQAAMAAIGTATNQKMADMMEAHEEHMVFARDVLEAKAKADERFARRFAAIVEKHDKNLYGE
;
A
#
# COMPACT_ATOMS: atom_id res chain seq x y z
N VAL A 1 -15.46 33.61 -7.59
CA VAL A 1 -15.20 33.98 -9.01
C VAL A 1 -16.43 33.77 -9.86
N GLU A 2 -17.17 32.65 -9.72
CA GLU A 2 -18.53 32.56 -10.28
C GLU A 2 -19.41 33.72 -9.79
N THR A 3 -19.40 34.03 -8.49
CA THR A 3 -20.10 35.20 -7.93
C THR A 3 -19.72 36.51 -8.62
N ASN A 4 -18.42 36.77 -8.82
CA ASN A 4 -17.94 37.97 -9.51
C ASN A 4 -18.36 38.00 -11.00
N LEU A 5 -18.44 36.84 -11.66
CA LEU A 5 -18.89 36.75 -13.05
C LEU A 5 -20.40 37.04 -13.16
N THR A 6 -21.20 36.52 -12.22
CA THR A 6 -22.63 36.82 -12.11
C THR A 6 -22.84 38.32 -11.88
N GLU A 7 -22.15 38.93 -10.92
CA GLU A 7 -22.21 40.38 -10.69
C GLU A 7 -21.83 41.19 -11.95
N THR A 8 -20.78 40.78 -12.67
CA THR A 8 -20.37 41.46 -13.92
C THR A 8 -21.42 41.30 -15.03
N LEU A 9 -22.13 40.18 -15.09
CA LEU A 9 -23.24 39.95 -16.02
C LEU A 9 -24.41 40.89 -15.70
N ASP A 10 -24.80 40.98 -14.43
CA ASP A 10 -25.88 41.84 -13.95
C ASP A 10 -25.55 43.33 -14.23
N ASP A 11 -24.31 43.75 -13.93
CA ASP A 11 -23.82 45.10 -14.22
C ASP A 11 -23.87 45.43 -15.71
N ARG A 12 -23.56 44.45 -16.57
CA ARG A 12 -23.64 44.63 -18.03
C ARG A 12 -25.09 44.72 -18.49
N GLU A 13 -25.97 43.88 -17.96
CA GLU A 13 -27.39 43.92 -18.29
C GLU A 13 -27.99 45.30 -17.96
N LEU A 14 -27.71 45.82 -16.76
CA LEU A 14 -28.12 47.17 -16.36
C LEU A 14 -27.54 48.23 -17.32
N THR A 15 -26.23 48.18 -17.59
CA THR A 15 -25.56 49.15 -18.48
C THR A 15 -26.14 49.12 -19.89
N VAL A 16 -26.48 47.95 -20.42
CA VAL A 16 -27.10 47.79 -21.75
C VAL A 16 -28.52 48.34 -21.77
N SER A 17 -29.32 48.04 -20.74
CA SER A 17 -30.68 48.60 -20.62
C SER A 17 -30.66 50.12 -20.59
N GLU A 18 -29.76 50.71 -19.79
CA GLU A 18 -29.58 52.15 -19.74
C GLU A 18 -29.08 52.75 -21.07
N LEU A 19 -28.20 52.05 -21.78
CA LEU A 19 -27.72 52.46 -23.10
C LEU A 19 -28.85 52.46 -24.13
N GLU A 20 -29.72 51.46 -24.11
CA GLU A 20 -30.90 51.38 -24.97
C GLU A 20 -31.88 52.54 -24.70
N GLN A 21 -32.07 52.89 -23.43
CA GLN A 21 -32.88 54.05 -23.06
C GLN A 21 -32.30 55.35 -23.61
N VAL A 22 -30.99 55.60 -23.42
CA VAL A 22 -30.34 56.81 -23.95
C VAL A 22 -30.45 56.87 -25.48
N ARG A 23 -30.28 55.75 -26.18
CA ARG A 23 -30.46 55.68 -27.64
C ARG A 23 -31.89 56.01 -28.07
N ALA A 24 -32.87 55.52 -27.34
CA ALA A 24 -34.28 55.84 -27.61
C ALA A 24 -34.57 57.33 -27.39
N GLU A 25 -33.99 57.95 -26.35
CA GLU A 25 -34.11 59.39 -26.10
C GLU A 25 -33.46 60.23 -27.21
N ILE A 26 -32.24 59.87 -27.65
CA ILE A 26 -31.56 60.51 -28.79
C ILE A 26 -32.42 60.45 -30.05
N GLN A 27 -32.88 59.25 -30.42
CA GLN A 27 -33.75 59.05 -31.59
C GLN A 27 -35.09 59.79 -31.46
N GLY A 28 -35.62 59.91 -30.24
CA GLY A 28 -36.85 60.66 -29.97
C GLY A 28 -36.70 62.18 -30.09
N MET A 29 -35.47 62.70 -29.99
CA MET A 29 -35.19 64.13 -30.15
C MET A 29 -35.05 64.56 -31.62
N ASP A 30 -34.62 63.65 -32.51
CA ASP A 30 -34.41 63.96 -33.93
C ASP A 30 -35.61 64.65 -34.60
N PRO A 31 -36.88 64.18 -34.44
CA PRO A 31 -38.03 64.83 -35.04
C PRO A 31 -38.26 66.26 -34.52
N ALA A 32 -38.01 66.51 -33.23
CA ALA A 32 -38.19 67.83 -32.62
C ALA A 32 -37.12 68.83 -33.09
N ILE A 33 -35.87 68.36 -33.24
CA ILE A 33 -34.77 69.15 -33.82
C ILE A 33 -35.12 69.52 -35.26
N ILE A 34 -35.50 68.54 -36.08
CA ILE A 34 -35.88 68.76 -37.49
C ILE A 34 -37.08 69.71 -37.61
N GLU A 35 -38.08 69.59 -36.72
CA GLU A 35 -39.24 70.49 -36.71
C GLU A 35 -38.83 71.95 -36.41
N LEU A 36 -37.95 72.16 -35.42
CA LEU A 36 -37.42 73.48 -35.08
C LEU A 36 -36.58 74.07 -36.22
N GLU A 37 -35.70 73.28 -36.83
CA GLU A 37 -34.90 73.71 -37.98
C GLU A 37 -35.78 74.14 -39.17
N ASN A 38 -36.82 73.37 -39.47
CA ASN A 38 -37.78 73.71 -40.51
C ASN A 38 -38.54 75.01 -40.20
N LYS A 39 -38.99 75.21 -38.94
CA LYS A 39 -39.65 76.46 -38.51
C LYS A 39 -38.72 77.66 -38.65
N ILE A 40 -37.47 77.53 -38.21
CA ILE A 40 -36.45 78.60 -38.35
C ILE A 40 -36.21 78.93 -39.82
N SER A 41 -36.19 77.93 -40.71
CA SER A 41 -35.94 78.13 -42.14
C SER A 41 -37.02 78.95 -42.85
N VAL A 42 -38.27 78.94 -42.35
CA VAL A 42 -39.41 79.65 -42.96
C VAL A 42 -39.82 80.92 -42.20
N GLU A 43 -39.22 81.19 -41.04
CA GLU A 43 -39.53 82.36 -40.20
C GLU A 43 -38.90 83.64 -40.76
N GLN A 44 -39.70 84.70 -40.87
CA GLN A 44 -39.30 85.99 -41.43
C GLN A 44 -39.18 87.09 -40.36
N ASP A 45 -39.84 86.94 -39.22
CA ASP A 45 -39.69 87.89 -38.11
C ASP A 45 -38.38 87.63 -37.36
N ALA A 46 -37.54 88.66 -37.25
CA ALA A 46 -36.22 88.55 -36.65
C ALA A 46 -36.29 88.16 -35.16
N ALA A 47 -37.27 88.69 -34.41
CA ALA A 47 -37.39 88.42 -32.98
C ALA A 47 -37.94 87.00 -32.72
N ALA A 48 -38.90 86.54 -33.51
CA ALA A 48 -39.41 85.17 -33.47
C ALA A 48 -38.33 84.16 -33.85
N ARG A 49 -37.55 84.44 -34.89
CA ARG A 49 -36.43 83.60 -35.30
C ARG A 49 -35.38 83.44 -34.20
N THR A 50 -34.98 84.52 -33.53
CA THR A 50 -34.01 84.44 -32.42
C THR A 50 -34.51 83.56 -31.28
N LYS A 51 -35.82 83.56 -30.98
CA LYS A 51 -36.39 82.66 -29.96
C LYS A 51 -36.30 81.20 -30.38
N LEU A 52 -36.66 80.88 -31.61
CA LEU A 52 -36.56 79.51 -32.14
C LEU A 52 -35.10 79.03 -32.20
N GLU A 53 -34.16 79.90 -32.58
CA GLU A 53 -32.72 79.59 -32.55
C GLU A 53 -32.21 79.33 -31.13
N THR A 54 -32.77 80.01 -30.12
CA THR A 54 -32.46 79.75 -28.70
C THR A 54 -33.00 78.38 -28.26
N GLU A 55 -34.24 78.06 -28.61
CA GLU A 55 -34.85 76.75 -28.33
C GLU A 55 -34.07 75.60 -29.01
N LEU A 56 -33.65 75.80 -30.26
CA LEU A 56 -32.80 74.85 -30.99
C LEU A 56 -31.44 74.67 -30.33
N ALA A 57 -30.81 75.77 -29.85
CA ALA A 57 -29.54 75.70 -29.13
C ALA A 57 -29.66 74.90 -27.83
N ASP A 58 -30.71 75.11 -27.05
CA ASP A 58 -30.98 74.36 -25.82
C ASP A 58 -31.23 72.87 -26.11
N LEU A 59 -31.99 72.57 -27.16
CA LEU A 59 -32.27 71.20 -27.57
C LEU A 59 -31.00 70.49 -28.06
N ASN A 60 -30.17 71.17 -28.85
CA ASN A 60 -28.87 70.66 -29.30
C ASN A 60 -27.89 70.46 -28.14
N ALA A 61 -27.90 71.33 -27.12
CA ALA A 61 -27.09 71.14 -25.93
C ALA A 61 -27.47 69.84 -25.19
N ARG A 62 -28.77 69.58 -25.05
CA ARG A 62 -29.28 68.34 -24.45
C ARG A 62 -28.98 67.11 -25.31
N TYR A 63 -29.15 67.20 -26.63
CA TYR A 63 -28.83 66.13 -27.56
C TYR A 63 -27.34 65.74 -27.47
N ASN A 64 -26.44 66.71 -27.49
CA ASN A 64 -25.01 66.48 -27.37
C ASN A 64 -24.63 65.83 -26.03
N ALA A 65 -25.30 66.20 -24.93
CA ALA A 65 -25.10 65.59 -23.63
C ALA A 65 -25.52 64.10 -23.63
N LEU A 66 -26.67 63.77 -24.22
CA LEU A 66 -27.12 62.38 -24.35
C LEU A 66 -26.18 61.55 -25.25
N VAL A 67 -25.71 62.11 -26.36
CA VAL A 67 -24.72 61.45 -27.23
C VAL A 67 -23.44 61.16 -26.46
N GLN A 68 -22.97 62.09 -25.62
CA GLN A 68 -21.81 61.85 -24.77
C GLN A 68 -22.08 60.73 -23.75
N GLU A 69 -23.26 60.72 -23.13
CA GLU A 69 -23.66 59.67 -22.20
C GLU A 69 -23.74 58.29 -22.88
N GLU A 70 -24.28 58.23 -24.11
CA GLU A 70 -24.31 57.01 -24.93
C GLU A 70 -22.89 56.45 -25.12
N GLN A 71 -21.92 57.29 -25.47
CA GLN A 71 -20.53 56.86 -25.66
C GLN A 71 -19.92 56.30 -24.37
N VAL A 72 -20.21 56.92 -23.23
CA VAL A 72 -19.75 56.43 -21.91
C VAL A 72 -20.35 55.06 -21.59
N LYS A 73 -21.67 54.89 -21.77
CA LYS A 73 -22.35 53.61 -21.51
C LYS A 73 -21.91 52.51 -22.47
N LEU A 74 -21.71 52.84 -23.75
CA LEU A 74 -21.19 51.92 -24.75
C LEU A 74 -19.78 51.42 -24.37
N ALA A 75 -18.87 52.33 -24.02
CA ALA A 75 -17.51 51.97 -23.60
C ALA A 75 -17.51 51.10 -22.32
N ARG A 76 -18.39 51.41 -21.36
CA ARG A 76 -18.57 50.59 -20.15
C ARG A 76 -19.09 49.19 -20.50
N SER A 77 -20.11 49.09 -21.33
CA SER A 77 -20.67 47.79 -21.77
C SER A 77 -19.64 46.91 -22.47
N GLN A 78 -18.85 47.47 -23.39
CA GLN A 78 -17.75 46.76 -24.07
C GLN A 78 -16.68 46.27 -23.09
N THR A 79 -16.36 47.08 -22.08
CA THR A 79 -15.40 46.71 -21.04
C THR A 79 -15.92 45.53 -20.22
N LEU A 80 -17.18 45.58 -19.78
CA LEU A 80 -17.83 44.50 -19.04
C LEU A 80 -17.89 43.20 -19.86
N GLU A 81 -18.21 43.30 -21.15
CA GLU A 81 -18.23 42.16 -22.07
C GLU A 81 -16.87 41.45 -22.14
N ARG A 82 -15.77 42.21 -22.23
CA ARG A 82 -14.42 41.63 -22.20
C ARG A 82 -14.11 40.92 -20.87
N TYR A 83 -14.61 41.44 -19.75
CA TYR A 83 -14.45 40.78 -18.44
C TYR A 83 -15.27 39.50 -18.33
N ILE A 84 -16.50 39.50 -18.86
CA ILE A 84 -17.35 38.31 -18.94
C ILE A 84 -16.66 37.21 -19.76
N GLU A 85 -16.13 37.56 -20.93
CA GLU A 85 -15.45 36.59 -21.81
C GLU A 85 -14.23 35.96 -21.14
N LYS A 86 -13.42 36.79 -20.46
CA LYS A 86 -12.28 36.31 -19.66
C LYS A 86 -12.73 35.44 -18.50
N GLY A 87 -13.81 35.82 -17.82
CA GLY A 87 -14.38 35.05 -16.71
C GLY A 87 -14.88 33.69 -17.17
N LYS A 88 -15.60 33.60 -18.30
CA LYS A 88 -16.02 32.34 -18.93
C LYS A 88 -14.84 31.43 -19.24
N THR A 89 -13.84 31.97 -19.96
CA THR A 89 -12.62 31.21 -20.30
C THR A 89 -11.93 30.66 -19.04
N TRP A 90 -11.89 31.44 -17.97
CA TRP A 90 -11.30 31.02 -16.70
C TRP A 90 -12.13 29.92 -16.00
N VAL A 91 -13.47 30.05 -15.98
CA VAL A 91 -14.37 29.03 -15.43
C VAL A 91 -14.22 27.71 -16.21
N ASP A 92 -14.21 27.76 -17.54
CA ASP A 92 -14.01 26.58 -18.40
C ASP A 92 -12.67 25.90 -18.12
N SER A 93 -11.60 26.68 -17.94
CA SER A 93 -10.28 26.17 -17.58
C SER A 93 -10.30 25.45 -16.23
N LEU A 94 -10.94 26.05 -15.21
CA LEU A 94 -11.08 25.41 -13.90
C LEU A 94 -11.89 24.13 -13.95
N GLN A 95 -12.99 24.10 -14.71
CA GLN A 95 -13.79 22.89 -14.88
C GLN A 95 -12.97 21.77 -15.53
N ASN A 96 -12.18 22.10 -16.55
CA ASN A 96 -11.27 21.14 -17.19
C ASN A 96 -10.17 20.63 -16.22
N GLN A 97 -9.60 21.53 -15.41
CA GLN A 97 -8.63 21.14 -14.37
C GLN A 97 -9.28 20.24 -13.30
N ALA A 98 -10.49 20.56 -12.85
CA ALA A 98 -11.22 19.74 -11.88
C ALA A 98 -11.51 18.33 -12.45
N ALA A 99 -11.95 18.23 -13.70
CA ALA A 99 -12.16 16.95 -14.37
C ALA A 99 -10.87 16.12 -14.47
N THR A 100 -9.76 16.77 -14.86
CA THR A 100 -8.44 16.12 -14.94
C THR A 100 -7.98 15.63 -13.57
N GLN A 101 -8.17 16.42 -12.52
CA GLN A 101 -7.84 16.02 -11.14
C GLN A 101 -8.68 14.85 -10.66
N MET A 102 -9.98 14.83 -10.97
CA MET A 102 -10.85 13.70 -10.64
C MET A 102 -10.37 12.40 -11.31
N VAL A 103 -9.93 12.47 -12.57
CA VAL A 103 -9.33 11.31 -13.25
C VAL A 103 -8.03 10.87 -12.56
N LEU A 104 -7.16 11.82 -12.18
CA LEU A 104 -5.92 11.51 -11.47
C LEU A 104 -6.18 10.86 -10.11
N ILE A 105 -7.13 11.38 -9.34
CA ILE A 105 -7.54 10.81 -8.05
C ILE A 105 -8.00 9.36 -8.23
N ASN A 106 -8.88 9.09 -9.20
CA ASN A 106 -9.35 7.73 -9.49
C ASN A 106 -8.21 6.77 -9.87
N LYS A 107 -7.24 7.25 -10.68
CA LYS A 107 -6.04 6.46 -11.02
C LYS A 107 -5.21 6.15 -9.78
N LEU A 108 -4.90 7.15 -8.95
CA LEU A 108 -4.09 6.97 -7.74
C LEU A 108 -4.77 6.04 -6.73
N GLN A 109 -6.09 6.15 -6.57
CA GLN A 109 -6.86 5.23 -5.73
C GLN A 109 -6.76 3.78 -6.23
N THR A 110 -6.86 3.58 -7.55
CA THR A 110 -6.75 2.25 -8.17
C THR A 110 -5.35 1.68 -8.01
N ASP A 111 -4.31 2.46 -8.30
CA ASP A 111 -2.91 2.06 -8.14
C ASP A 111 -2.61 1.70 -6.68
N THR A 112 -3.11 2.51 -5.73
CA THR A 112 -2.96 2.25 -4.29
C THR A 112 -3.57 0.90 -3.90
N LYS A 113 -4.81 0.60 -4.37
CA LYS A 113 -5.46 -0.69 -4.11
C LYS A 113 -4.66 -1.86 -4.69
N GLN A 114 -4.19 -1.73 -5.93
CA GLN A 114 -3.38 -2.77 -6.58
C GLN A 114 -2.05 -2.99 -5.85
N ARG A 115 -1.40 -1.92 -5.38
CA ARG A 115 -0.15 -2.00 -4.65
C ARG A 115 -0.30 -2.71 -3.30
N VAL A 116 -1.41 -2.49 -2.60
CA VAL A 116 -1.73 -3.24 -1.37
C VAL A 116 -1.84 -4.74 -1.65
N VAL A 117 -2.55 -5.13 -2.73
CA VAL A 117 -2.67 -6.54 -3.13
C VAL A 117 -1.31 -7.15 -3.46
N LEU A 118 -0.46 -6.42 -4.20
CA LEU A 118 0.91 -6.87 -4.52
C LEU A 118 1.77 -7.03 -3.27
N TYR A 119 1.69 -6.12 -2.31
CA TYR A 119 2.43 -6.23 -1.06
C TYR A 119 1.94 -7.38 -0.17
N ASP A 120 0.63 -7.65 -0.12
CA ASP A 120 0.10 -8.84 0.56
C ASP A 120 0.60 -10.14 -0.10
N ALA A 121 0.56 -10.22 -1.44
CA ALA A 121 1.09 -11.35 -2.18
C ALA A 121 2.59 -11.56 -1.95
N LEU A 122 3.39 -10.49 -1.96
CA LEU A 122 4.81 -10.53 -1.66
C LEU A 122 5.07 -11.00 -0.22
N SER A 123 4.32 -10.48 0.75
CA SER A 123 4.44 -10.91 2.15
C SER A 123 4.14 -12.39 2.33
N LYS A 124 3.11 -12.91 1.65
CA LYS A 124 2.78 -14.35 1.67
C LYS A 124 3.88 -15.19 1.03
N SER A 125 4.40 -14.76 -0.13
CA SER A 125 5.51 -15.45 -0.81
C SER A 125 6.77 -15.51 0.05
N LEU A 126 7.15 -14.40 0.70
CA LEU A 126 8.29 -14.36 1.63
C LEU A 126 8.11 -15.31 2.81
N LYS A 127 6.90 -15.37 3.39
CA LYS A 127 6.61 -16.29 4.49
C LYS A 127 6.72 -17.75 4.05
N THR A 128 6.22 -18.09 2.85
CA THR A 128 6.36 -19.44 2.29
C THR A 128 7.82 -19.80 2.03
N ALA A 129 8.61 -18.88 1.47
CA ALA A 129 10.04 -19.10 1.24
C ALA A 129 10.80 -19.33 2.58
N GLN A 130 10.51 -18.53 3.62
CA GLN A 130 11.05 -18.76 4.96
C GLN A 130 10.62 -20.10 5.55
N GLN A 131 9.37 -20.51 5.36
CA GLN A 131 8.90 -21.83 5.82
C GLN A 131 9.63 -22.97 5.12
N GLN A 132 9.90 -22.85 3.81
CA GLN A 132 10.68 -23.84 3.08
C GLN A 132 12.13 -23.92 3.59
N ASP A 133 12.78 -22.78 3.85
CA ASP A 133 14.13 -22.74 4.42
C ASP A 133 14.19 -23.44 5.80
N VAL A 134 13.22 -23.15 6.69
CA VAL A 134 13.11 -23.83 7.99
C VAL A 134 12.88 -25.32 7.83
N ALA A 135 12.01 -25.73 6.90
CA ALA A 135 11.75 -27.15 6.63
C ALA A 135 13.01 -27.88 6.12
N HIS A 136 13.79 -27.25 5.24
CA HIS A 136 15.07 -27.80 4.79
C HIS A 136 16.05 -27.98 5.95
N ARG A 137 16.19 -26.99 6.83
CA ARG A 137 17.05 -27.06 8.01
C ARG A 137 16.62 -28.16 8.99
N ILE A 138 15.32 -28.33 9.23
CA ILE A 138 14.80 -29.42 10.08
C ILE A 138 15.15 -30.78 9.47
N ASN A 139 15.00 -30.93 8.16
CA ASN A 139 15.32 -32.18 7.48
C ASN A 139 16.82 -32.51 7.58
N GLU A 140 17.69 -31.52 7.37
CA GLU A 140 19.14 -31.70 7.55
C GLU A 140 19.49 -32.14 8.98
N ILE A 141 18.93 -31.46 10.00
CA ILE A 141 19.14 -31.82 11.41
C ILE A 141 18.62 -33.24 11.71
N GLY A 142 17.45 -33.61 11.16
CA GLY A 142 16.88 -34.95 11.33
C GLY A 142 17.78 -36.03 10.74
N VAL A 143 18.32 -35.80 9.54
CA VAL A 143 19.26 -36.74 8.91
C VAL A 143 20.54 -36.89 9.74
N GLU A 144 21.11 -35.81 10.25
CA GLU A 144 22.29 -35.90 11.12
C GLU A 144 21.98 -36.58 12.46
N THR A 145 20.82 -36.28 13.06
CA THR A 145 20.38 -36.93 14.30
C THR A 145 20.21 -38.44 14.10
N ASP A 146 19.62 -38.87 12.98
CA ASP A 146 19.48 -40.28 12.64
C ASP A 146 20.84 -40.96 12.44
N LYS A 147 21.80 -40.29 11.80
CA LYS A 147 23.17 -40.80 11.67
C LYS A 147 23.85 -40.97 13.03
N GLU A 148 23.74 -39.98 13.92
CA GLU A 148 24.29 -40.06 15.27
C GLU A 148 23.62 -41.17 16.08
N ALA A 149 22.30 -41.30 16.00
CA ALA A 149 21.56 -42.37 16.65
C ALA A 149 21.97 -43.76 16.12
N GLN A 150 22.14 -43.91 14.81
CA GLN A 150 22.65 -45.15 14.20
C GLN A 150 24.07 -45.47 14.66
N ALA A 151 24.97 -44.47 14.70
CA ALA A 151 26.33 -44.65 15.18
C ALA A 151 26.35 -45.07 16.66
N ALA A 152 25.53 -44.43 17.50
CA ALA A 152 25.38 -44.79 18.90
C ALA A 152 24.81 -46.21 19.07
N MET A 153 23.78 -46.59 18.30
CA MET A 153 23.23 -47.95 18.33
C MET A 153 24.25 -48.99 17.89
N ALA A 154 25.02 -48.72 16.82
CA ALA A 154 26.09 -49.60 16.37
C ALA A 154 27.16 -49.76 17.47
N ALA A 155 27.56 -48.67 18.13
CA ALA A 155 28.49 -48.71 19.25
C ALA A 155 27.96 -49.47 20.47
N ILE A 156 26.66 -49.35 20.78
CA ILE A 156 26.01 -50.16 21.82
C ILE A 156 26.03 -51.65 21.43
N GLY A 157 25.72 -51.97 20.17
CA GLY A 157 25.75 -53.33 19.66
C GLY A 157 27.15 -53.95 19.76
N THR A 158 28.20 -53.21 19.36
CA THR A 158 29.58 -53.69 19.49
C THR A 158 30.00 -53.84 20.94
N ALA A 159 29.70 -52.88 21.82
CA ALA A 159 30.02 -52.97 23.24
C ALA A 159 29.29 -54.13 23.94
N THR A 160 28.02 -54.39 23.57
CA THR A 160 27.25 -55.52 24.10
C THR A 160 27.87 -56.85 23.64
N ASN A 161 28.21 -56.96 22.35
CA ASN A 161 28.86 -58.14 21.80
C ASN A 161 30.24 -58.40 22.43
N GLN A 162 31.05 -57.35 22.59
CA GLN A 162 32.35 -57.45 23.26
C GLN A 162 32.18 -57.94 24.70
N LYS A 163 31.25 -57.35 25.46
CA LYS A 163 30.98 -57.78 26.83
C LYS A 163 30.46 -59.22 26.91
N MET A 164 29.67 -59.67 25.95
CA MET A 164 29.26 -61.09 25.86
C MET A 164 30.47 -61.99 25.58
N ALA A 165 31.37 -61.59 24.68
CA ALA A 165 32.60 -62.32 24.39
C ALA A 165 33.49 -62.43 25.64
N ASP A 166 33.76 -61.30 26.32
CA ASP A 166 34.55 -61.25 27.55
C ASP A 166 33.96 -62.18 28.63
N MET A 167 32.63 -62.23 28.76
CA MET A 167 31.94 -63.14 29.69
C MET A 167 32.07 -64.62 29.31
N MET A 168 32.08 -64.94 28.00
CA MET A 168 32.29 -66.31 27.52
C MET A 168 33.74 -66.78 27.74
N GLU A 169 34.72 -65.89 27.53
CA GLU A 169 36.14 -66.16 27.81
C GLU A 169 36.37 -66.40 29.32
N ALA A 170 35.83 -65.53 30.19
CA ALA A 170 35.90 -65.72 31.64
C ALA A 170 35.23 -67.04 32.09
N HIS A 171 34.13 -67.45 31.43
CA HIS A 171 33.49 -68.72 31.70
C HIS A 171 34.39 -69.92 31.33
N GLU A 172 35.18 -69.84 30.26
CA GLU A 172 36.18 -70.86 29.92
C GLU A 172 37.24 -71.01 31.02
N GLU A 173 37.77 -69.90 31.54
CA GLU A 173 38.73 -69.93 32.66
C GLU A 173 38.14 -70.60 33.91
N HIS A 174 36.88 -70.29 34.24
CA HIS A 174 36.17 -70.96 35.33
C HIS A 174 36.01 -72.47 35.12
N MET A 175 35.81 -72.91 33.87
CA MET A 175 35.72 -74.34 33.53
C MET A 175 37.08 -75.05 33.65
N VAL A 176 38.18 -74.40 33.30
CA VAL A 176 39.53 -74.94 33.51
C VAL A 176 39.84 -75.08 34.99
N PHE A 177 39.56 -74.05 35.80
CA PHE A 177 39.72 -74.13 37.26
C PHE A 177 38.86 -75.24 37.87
N ALA A 178 37.60 -75.38 37.44
CA ALA A 178 36.74 -76.47 37.89
C ALA A 178 37.30 -77.84 37.52
N ARG A 179 37.87 -78.00 36.31
CA ARG A 179 38.54 -79.23 35.88
C ARG A 179 39.77 -79.54 36.74
N ASP A 180 40.61 -78.55 37.01
CA ASP A 180 41.81 -78.71 37.83
C ASP A 180 41.45 -79.08 39.28
N VAL A 181 40.38 -78.50 39.83
CA VAL A 181 39.84 -78.86 41.15
C VAL A 181 39.29 -80.28 41.15
N LEU A 182 38.57 -80.69 40.11
CA LEU A 182 38.07 -82.07 39.98
C LEU A 182 39.21 -83.08 39.82
N GLU A 183 40.27 -82.73 39.08
CA GLU A 183 41.46 -83.57 38.94
C GLU A 183 42.24 -83.67 40.25
N ALA A 184 42.40 -82.55 40.98
CA ALA A 184 43.01 -82.53 42.30
C ALA A 184 42.20 -83.34 43.31
N LYS A 185 40.87 -83.24 43.26
CA LYS A 185 39.95 -84.06 44.07
C LYS A 185 40.10 -85.54 43.72
N ALA A 186 40.09 -85.91 42.45
CA ALA A 186 40.30 -87.29 42.01
C ALA A 186 41.65 -87.86 42.49
N LYS A 187 42.75 -87.08 42.39
CA LYS A 187 44.08 -87.47 42.93
C LYS A 187 44.07 -87.59 44.45
N ALA A 188 43.32 -86.76 45.17
CA ALA A 188 43.17 -86.84 46.61
C ALA A 188 42.35 -88.08 47.02
N ASP A 189 41.24 -88.36 46.33
CA ASP A 189 40.39 -89.53 46.51
C ASP A 189 41.17 -90.83 46.22
N GLU A 190 42.01 -90.85 45.19
CA GLU A 190 42.88 -92.00 44.88
C GLU A 190 43.93 -92.22 45.98
N ARG A 191 44.54 -91.13 46.50
CA ARG A 191 45.46 -91.20 47.64
C ARG A 191 44.77 -91.71 48.91
N PHE A 192 43.54 -91.26 49.16
CA PHE A 192 42.73 -91.74 50.26
C PHE A 192 42.41 -93.23 50.10
N ALA A 193 41.96 -93.66 48.93
CA ALA A 193 41.66 -95.07 48.64
C ALA A 193 42.89 -95.98 48.85
N ARG A 194 44.08 -95.57 48.40
CA ARG A 194 45.33 -96.32 48.65
C ARG A 194 45.67 -96.40 50.14
N ARG A 195 45.57 -95.29 50.88
CA ARG A 195 45.81 -95.27 52.33
C ARG A 195 44.80 -96.11 53.08
N PHE A 196 43.52 -96.03 52.69
CA PHE A 196 42.44 -96.80 53.27
C PHE A 196 42.64 -98.29 53.03
N ALA A 197 42.98 -98.71 51.81
CA ALA A 197 43.33 -100.09 51.49
C ALA A 197 44.50 -100.60 52.34
N ALA A 198 45.57 -99.80 52.53
CA ALA A 198 46.68 -100.18 53.40
C ALA A 198 46.31 -100.29 54.89
N ILE A 199 45.33 -99.50 55.37
CA ILE A 199 44.78 -99.62 56.73
C ILE A 199 43.94 -100.89 56.86
N VAL A 200 43.08 -101.17 55.87
CA VAL A 200 42.28 -102.41 55.82
C VAL A 200 43.20 -103.64 55.78
N GLU A 201 44.26 -103.62 54.98
CA GLU A 201 45.24 -104.71 54.92
C GLU A 201 45.98 -104.90 56.27
N LYS A 202 46.28 -103.82 56.99
CA LYS A 202 46.82 -103.89 58.36
C LYS A 202 45.81 -104.47 59.35
N HIS A 203 44.52 -104.19 59.17
CA HIS A 203 43.45 -104.70 60.01
C HIS A 203 43.15 -106.18 59.72
N ASP A 204 43.19 -106.61 58.46
CA ASP A 204 43.01 -108.01 58.05
C ASP A 204 44.18 -108.90 58.47
N LYS A 205 45.40 -108.35 58.59
CA LYS A 205 46.59 -109.06 59.11
C LYS A 205 46.66 -109.08 60.65
N ASN A 206 45.51 -109.09 61.33
CA ASN A 206 45.33 -108.96 62.78
C ASN A 206 46.24 -109.91 63.61
N LEU A 207 47.48 -109.46 63.81
CA LEU A 207 48.41 -109.79 64.88
C LEU A 207 47.90 -109.18 66.19
N TYR A 208 46.78 -109.71 66.68
CA TYR A 208 46.36 -109.57 68.06
C TYR A 208 46.03 -110.99 68.55
N GLY A 209 47.02 -111.63 69.19
CA GLY A 209 46.95 -113.03 69.63
C GLY A 209 45.90 -113.26 70.72
N GLU A 210 45.14 -114.35 70.59
CA GLU A 210 45.53 -115.72 70.96
C GLU A 210 45.22 -116.67 69.80
#